data_AF-A0A7J8ND18-F1
#
_entry.id   AF-A0A7J8ND18-F1
#
_cell.length_a   1.000
_cell.length_b   1.000
_cell.length_c   1.000
_cell.angle_alpha   90.00
_cell.angle_beta   90.00
_cell.angle_gamma   90.00
#
_symmetry.space_group_name_H-M   'P 1'
#
loop_
_entity.id
_entity.type
_entity.pdbx_description
1 polymer ?
#
loop_
_entity_poly.entity_id
_entity_poly.type
_entity_poly.pdbx_seq_one_letter_code
_entity_poly.pdbx_strand_id
1 'polypeptide(L)'
;IVFISSFITSLLLPSAYPLDLNATILPIFDVDLLEFSLNLEYLEADFFLFGSLGRGLDMVAPNLTRGSPPPIGAQKANLDGITNGVILQFGYQEVGRIKAIKNVVRGFPRPQLDLSAPTFAKVIDQAIDRPLQPPFNPYANNVSFLIAAHLIPYV
;
A
#
# COMPACT_ATOMS: atom_id res chain seq x y z
N ILE A 1 26.69 -4.75 24.30
CA ILE A 1 25.44 -4.91 25.08
C ILE A 1 24.92 -3.51 25.42
N VAL A 2 24.36 -2.82 24.41
CA VAL A 2 23.80 -1.46 24.54
C VAL A 2 22.45 -1.35 23.79
N PHE A 3 22.05 -2.37 23.03
CA PHE A 3 20.80 -2.38 22.27
C PHE A 3 19.58 -2.95 23.01
N ILE A 4 19.73 -3.47 24.23
CA ILE A 4 18.61 -4.06 24.99
C ILE A 4 17.96 -3.03 25.94
N SER A 5 18.64 -1.93 26.27
CA SER A 5 18.10 -0.94 27.21
C SER A 5 17.05 0.00 26.62
N SER A 6 16.98 0.16 25.29
CA SER A 6 15.97 1.05 24.67
C SER A 6 14.61 0.38 24.47
N PHE A 7 14.50 -0.94 24.70
CA PHE A 7 13.25 -1.69 24.51
C PHE A 7 12.43 -1.84 25.80
N ILE A 8 13.06 -1.62 26.96
CA ILE A 8 12.40 -1.74 28.28
C ILE A 8 11.80 -0.39 28.73
N THR A 9 12.28 0.75 28.22
CA THR A 9 11.77 2.08 28.60
C THR A 9 10.48 2.49 27.87
N SER A 10 10.03 1.75 26.85
CA SER A 10 8.67 1.90 26.29
C SER A 10 7.63 1.00 26.98
N LEU A 11 8.04 0.22 27.99
CA LEU A 11 7.18 -0.67 28.77
C LEU A 11 6.72 -0.04 30.10
N LEU A 12 6.55 1.29 30.10
CA LEU A 12 5.92 2.07 31.17
C LEU A 12 4.95 3.06 30.51
N LEU A 13 3.93 2.51 29.83
CA LEU A 13 2.72 3.27 29.56
C LEU A 13 2.11 3.66 30.91
N PRO A 14 1.77 4.94 31.15
CA PRO A 14 0.92 5.29 32.27
C PRO A 14 -0.38 4.50 32.12
N SER A 15 -0.80 3.87 33.21
CA SER A 15 -2.13 3.31 33.48
C SER A 15 -3.14 3.56 32.35
N ALA A 16 -3.53 2.49 31.65
CA ALA A 16 -4.64 2.51 30.73
C ALA A 16 -5.81 3.30 31.35
N TYR A 17 -6.15 4.44 30.75
CA TYR A 17 -7.42 5.07 31.02
C TYR A 17 -8.49 4.01 30.71
N PRO A 18 -9.51 3.82 31.57
CA PRO A 18 -10.65 3.02 31.17
C PRO A 18 -11.21 3.66 29.90
N LEU A 19 -11.06 2.96 28.77
CA LEU A 19 -11.68 3.36 27.53
C LEU A 19 -13.18 3.25 27.82
N ASP A 20 -13.85 4.39 28.02
CA ASP A 20 -15.29 4.42 28.15
C ASP A 20 -15.87 3.83 26.86
N LEU A 21 -16.34 2.59 26.99
CA LEU A 21 -16.92 1.77 25.93
C LEU A 21 -18.35 2.25 25.64
N ASN A 22 -18.51 3.55 25.43
CA ASN A 22 -19.72 4.12 24.87
C ASN A 22 -19.43 4.42 23.40
N ALA A 23 -19.39 3.35 22.60
CA ALA A 23 -19.27 3.45 21.16
C ALA A 23 -20.42 4.29 20.63
N THR A 24 -20.18 5.53 20.20
CA THR A 24 -21.13 6.21 19.33
C THR A 24 -20.47 7.33 18.55
N ILE A 25 -20.37 7.07 17.25
CA ILE A 25 -20.20 8.01 16.14
C ILE A 25 -18.76 8.51 16.04
N LEU A 26 -17.95 7.79 15.24
CA LEU A 26 -16.94 8.49 14.45
C LEU A 26 -17.68 9.64 13.75
N PRO A 27 -17.25 10.90 13.95
CA PRO A 27 -17.76 12.01 13.16
C PRO A 27 -17.87 11.59 11.70
N ILE A 28 -18.97 11.92 11.02
CA ILE A 28 -19.19 11.52 9.62
C ILE A 28 -17.96 11.88 8.75
N PHE A 29 -17.31 13.00 9.06
CA PHE A 29 -16.06 13.44 8.46
C PHE A 29 -14.90 12.43 8.60
N ASP A 30 -14.76 11.78 9.75
CA ASP A 30 -13.72 10.77 9.99
C ASP A 30 -14.02 9.49 9.20
N VAL A 31 -15.30 9.15 8.99
CA VAL A 31 -15.69 8.01 8.14
C VAL A 31 -15.33 8.29 6.68
N ASP A 32 -15.68 9.46 6.15
CA ASP A 32 -15.39 9.82 4.76
C ASP A 32 -13.88 9.87 4.49
N LEU A 33 -13.09 10.39 5.44
CA LEU A 33 -11.63 10.43 5.33
C LEU A 33 -11.02 9.02 5.32
N LEU A 34 -11.50 8.14 6.20
CA LEU A 34 -11.06 6.75 6.25
C LEU A 34 -11.46 5.99 4.99
N GLU A 35 -12.67 6.18 4.48
CA GLU A 35 -13.08 5.57 3.21
C GLU A 35 -12.24 6.12 2.05
N PHE A 36 -12.01 7.43 1.97
CA PHE A 36 -11.13 8.01 0.95
C PHE A 36 -9.74 7.35 0.94
N SER A 37 -9.15 7.14 2.12
CA SER A 37 -7.82 6.52 2.26
C SER A 37 -7.76 5.10 1.67
N LEU A 38 -8.86 4.34 1.66
CA LEU A 38 -8.88 2.99 1.10
C LEU A 38 -8.45 2.93 -0.38
N ASN A 39 -8.64 3.99 -1.15
CA ASN A 39 -8.16 4.03 -2.54
C ASN A 39 -6.64 3.85 -2.61
N LEU A 40 -5.91 4.59 -1.77
CA LEU A 40 -4.46 4.55 -1.72
C LEU A 40 -3.97 3.21 -1.16
N GLU A 41 -4.61 2.73 -0.11
CA GLU A 41 -4.28 1.46 0.52
C GLU A 41 -4.42 0.26 -0.45
N TYR A 42 -5.48 0.25 -1.27
CA TYR A 42 -5.61 -0.76 -2.33
C TYR A 42 -4.55 -0.62 -3.42
N LEU A 43 -4.23 0.62 -3.82
CA LEU A 43 -3.22 0.91 -4.83
C LEU A 43 -1.84 0.39 -4.38
N GLU A 44 -1.43 0.75 -3.17
CA GLU A 44 -0.15 0.36 -2.60
C GLU A 44 -0.08 -1.14 -2.34
N ALA A 45 -1.13 -1.73 -1.76
CA ALA A 45 -1.16 -3.18 -1.51
C ALA A 45 -0.99 -3.98 -2.79
N ASP A 46 -1.76 -3.69 -3.84
CA ASP A 46 -1.61 -4.41 -5.11
C ASP A 46 -0.26 -4.13 -5.76
N PHE A 47 0.21 -2.88 -5.78
CA PHE A 47 1.50 -2.54 -6.38
C PHE A 47 2.67 -3.27 -5.72
N PHE A 48 2.76 -3.26 -4.39
CA PHE A 48 3.84 -3.93 -3.65
C PHE A 48 3.74 -5.45 -3.70
N LEU A 49 2.54 -6.01 -3.56
CA LEU A 49 2.33 -7.47 -3.64
C LEU A 49 2.65 -7.99 -5.05
N PHE A 50 2.19 -7.33 -6.10
CA PHE A 50 2.59 -7.70 -7.47
C PHE A 50 4.09 -7.53 -7.68
N GLY A 51 4.66 -6.39 -7.28
CA GLY A 51 6.10 -6.14 -7.39
C GLY A 51 6.95 -7.27 -6.80
N SER A 52 6.56 -7.79 -5.63
CA SER A 52 7.31 -8.87 -4.98
C SER A 52 6.93 -10.29 -5.40
N LEU A 53 5.64 -10.60 -5.42
CA LEU A 53 5.13 -11.97 -5.60
C LEU A 53 4.67 -12.27 -7.03
N GLY A 54 4.40 -11.23 -7.83
CA GLY A 54 3.69 -11.33 -9.10
C GLY A 54 2.20 -11.60 -8.96
N ARG A 55 1.64 -11.41 -7.76
CA ARG A 55 0.23 -11.67 -7.41
C ARG A 55 -0.22 -10.66 -6.37
N GLY A 56 -1.46 -10.18 -6.46
CA GLY A 56 -1.99 -9.13 -5.59
C GLY A 56 -2.97 -9.62 -4.52
N LEU A 57 -3.85 -8.70 -4.10
CA LEU A 57 -4.85 -8.92 -3.06
C LEU A 57 -5.79 -10.09 -3.36
N ASP A 58 -6.11 -10.33 -4.62
CA ASP A 58 -7.01 -11.43 -5.03
C ASP A 58 -6.47 -12.81 -4.63
N MET A 59 -5.16 -12.93 -4.41
CA MET A 59 -4.54 -14.16 -3.93
C MET A 59 -4.20 -14.10 -2.45
N VAL A 60 -3.66 -12.97 -1.99
CA VAL A 60 -3.12 -12.83 -0.62
C VAL A 60 -4.23 -12.61 0.41
N ALA A 61 -5.29 -11.88 0.05
CA ALA A 61 -6.40 -11.56 0.93
C ALA A 61 -7.70 -11.30 0.13
N PRO A 62 -8.24 -12.32 -0.59
CA PRO A 62 -9.35 -12.15 -1.54
C PRO A 62 -10.60 -11.51 -0.93
N ASN A 63 -10.87 -11.76 0.35
CA ASN A 63 -12.02 -11.18 1.06
C ASN A 63 -11.95 -9.63 1.11
N LEU A 64 -10.75 -9.05 1.01
CA LEU A 64 -10.57 -7.60 1.04
C LEU A 64 -10.95 -6.94 -0.28
N THR A 65 -10.85 -7.63 -1.42
CA THR A 65 -11.21 -7.03 -2.72
C THR A 65 -12.72 -7.00 -2.95
N ARG A 66 -13.50 -7.82 -2.21
CA ARG A 66 -14.97 -7.96 -2.38
C ARG A 66 -15.38 -8.30 -3.82
N GLY A 67 -14.59 -9.14 -4.49
CA GLY A 67 -14.87 -9.61 -5.85
C GLY A 67 -14.52 -8.62 -6.96
N SER A 68 -13.78 -7.56 -6.64
CA SER A 68 -13.29 -6.61 -7.64
C SER A 68 -12.35 -7.25 -8.67
N PRO A 69 -12.35 -6.77 -9.92
CA PRO A 69 -11.46 -7.29 -10.98
C PRO A 69 -9.99 -6.97 -10.69
N PRO A 70 -9.04 -7.90 -10.97
CA PRO A 70 -7.60 -7.73 -10.70
C PRO A 70 -7.02 -6.47 -11.37
N PRO A 71 -5.92 -5.90 -10.83
CA PRO A 71 -5.33 -4.70 -11.41
C PRO A 71 -4.79 -4.98 -12.82
N ILE A 72 -4.92 -3.99 -13.71
CA ILE A 72 -4.47 -4.10 -15.10
C ILE A 72 -2.96 -3.91 -15.14
N GLY A 73 -2.26 -4.81 -15.85
CA GLY A 73 -0.84 -4.64 -16.20
C GLY A 73 0.15 -4.71 -15.03
N ALA A 74 -0.31 -5.05 -13.82
CA ALA A 74 0.53 -5.30 -12.66
C ALA A 74 1.44 -6.52 -12.92
N GLN A 75 2.71 -6.43 -12.52
CA GLN A 75 3.72 -7.44 -12.85
C GLN A 75 4.65 -7.70 -11.67
N LYS A 76 5.30 -8.87 -11.69
CA LYS A 76 6.44 -9.13 -10.83
C LYS A 76 7.61 -8.25 -11.26
N ALA A 77 8.17 -7.48 -10.32
CA ALA A 77 9.33 -6.67 -10.57
C ALA A 77 10.62 -7.52 -10.51
N ASN A 78 11.61 -7.13 -11.31
CA ASN A 78 12.94 -7.71 -11.26
C ASN A 78 13.74 -7.10 -10.09
N LEU A 79 13.47 -7.60 -8.89
CA LEU A 79 14.08 -7.12 -7.64
C LEU A 79 15.16 -8.09 -7.14
N ASP A 80 16.23 -7.54 -6.54
CA ASP A 80 17.15 -8.36 -5.76
C ASP A 80 16.48 -8.91 -4.48
N GLY A 81 17.13 -9.88 -3.83
CA GLY A 81 16.53 -10.60 -2.69
C GLY A 81 16.19 -9.70 -1.51
N ILE A 82 17.02 -8.69 -1.22
CA ILE A 82 16.82 -7.79 -0.08
C ILE A 82 15.66 -6.84 -0.38
N THR A 83 15.72 -6.17 -1.53
CA THR A 83 14.69 -5.23 -2.01
C THR A 83 13.36 -5.93 -2.12
N ASN A 84 13.32 -7.13 -2.71
CA ASN A 84 12.12 -7.95 -2.79
C ASN A 84 11.53 -8.25 -1.40
N GLY A 85 12.37 -8.61 -0.43
CA GLY A 85 11.95 -8.89 0.95
C GLY A 85 11.34 -7.67 1.64
N VAL A 86 11.89 -6.48 1.41
CA VAL A 86 11.35 -5.21 1.95
C VAL A 86 10.03 -4.85 1.26
N ILE A 87 9.96 -4.92 -0.07
CA ILE A 87 8.72 -4.63 -0.82
C ILE A 87 7.59 -5.59 -0.42
N LEU A 88 7.90 -6.86 -0.16
CA LEU A 88 6.91 -7.80 0.36
C LEU A 88 6.35 -7.38 1.72
N GLN A 89 7.22 -6.89 2.61
CA GLN A 89 6.79 -6.40 3.92
C GLN A 89 5.89 -5.17 3.79
N PHE A 90 6.18 -4.27 2.84
CA PHE A 90 5.28 -3.14 2.56
C PHE A 90 3.92 -3.64 2.09
N GLY A 91 3.86 -4.56 1.13
CA GLY A 91 2.61 -5.17 0.68
C GLY A 91 1.77 -5.76 1.82
N TYR A 92 2.40 -6.46 2.78
CA TYR A 92 1.69 -6.97 3.95
C TYR A 92 1.24 -5.90 4.95
N GLN A 93 1.97 -4.80 5.08
CA GLN A 93 1.55 -3.67 5.91
C GLN A 93 0.27 -3.04 5.35
N GLU A 94 0.20 -2.83 4.03
CA GLU A 94 -0.99 -2.28 3.38
C GLU A 94 -2.20 -3.23 3.47
N VAL A 95 -1.99 -4.55 3.36
CA VAL A 95 -3.04 -5.54 3.68
C VAL A 95 -3.57 -5.36 5.11
N GLY A 96 -2.68 -5.09 6.07
CA GLY A 96 -3.03 -4.81 7.46
C GLY A 96 -3.84 -3.52 7.61
N ARG A 97 -3.45 -2.45 6.93
CA ARG A 97 -4.15 -1.16 6.95
C ARG A 97 -5.55 -1.25 6.33
N ILE A 98 -5.70 -1.91 5.18
CA ILE A 98 -7.02 -2.17 4.59
C ILE A 98 -7.93 -2.90 5.58
N LYS A 99 -7.42 -3.93 6.28
CA LYS A 99 -8.18 -4.64 7.32
C LYS A 99 -8.58 -3.71 8.45
N ALA A 100 -7.65 -2.92 8.97
CA ALA A 100 -7.89 -2.00 10.07
C ALA A 100 -8.99 -1.00 9.73
N ILE A 101 -8.91 -0.36 8.55
CA ILE A 101 -9.91 0.62 8.10
C ILE A 101 -11.28 -0.06 7.91
N LYS A 102 -11.34 -1.22 7.25
CA LYS A 102 -12.60 -1.95 6.99
C LYS A 102 -13.23 -2.58 8.24
N ASN A 103 -12.51 -2.64 9.36
CA ASN A 103 -13.08 -3.01 10.66
C ASN A 103 -13.79 -1.82 11.34
N VAL A 104 -13.52 -0.61 10.88
CA VAL A 104 -14.02 0.65 11.46
C VAL A 104 -15.13 1.26 10.60
N VAL A 105 -14.94 1.24 9.27
CA VAL A 105 -15.90 1.77 8.29
C VAL A 105 -16.46 0.68 7.39
N ARG A 106 -17.60 0.96 6.75
CA ARG A 106 -18.20 0.04 5.77
C ARG A 106 -17.23 -0.26 4.64
N GLY A 107 -16.58 0.79 4.12
CA GLY A 107 -15.64 0.72 3.00
C GLY A 107 -16.29 0.25 1.70
N PHE A 108 -15.51 0.24 0.63
CA PHE A 108 -15.96 -0.15 -0.71
C PHE A 108 -15.07 -1.27 -1.30
N PRO A 109 -15.57 -2.00 -2.33
CA PRO A 109 -14.74 -2.92 -3.10
C PRO A 109 -13.55 -2.20 -3.72
N ARG A 110 -12.43 -2.89 -3.90
CA ARG A 110 -11.25 -2.28 -4.54
C ARG A 110 -11.63 -1.70 -5.92
N PRO A 111 -11.27 -0.45 -6.27
CA PRO A 111 -11.52 0.08 -7.59
C PRO A 111 -10.67 -0.65 -8.65
N GLN A 112 -11.06 -0.57 -9.93
CA GLN A 112 -10.21 -1.08 -11.00
C GLN A 112 -8.95 -0.20 -11.09
N LEU A 113 -7.81 -0.78 -10.76
CA LEU A 113 -6.52 -0.10 -10.84
C LEU A 113 -5.85 -0.42 -12.18
N ASP A 114 -5.13 0.56 -12.73
CA ASP A 114 -4.19 0.37 -13.83
C ASP A 114 -2.77 0.58 -13.31
N LEU A 115 -2.08 -0.55 -13.10
CA LEU A 115 -0.70 -0.59 -12.62
C LEU A 115 0.26 -0.93 -13.77
N SER A 116 -0.15 -0.70 -15.02
CA SER A 116 0.66 -1.02 -16.19
C SER A 116 1.88 -0.10 -16.30
N ALA A 117 2.99 -0.62 -16.86
CA ALA A 117 4.17 0.20 -17.11
C ALA A 117 3.89 1.48 -17.92
N PRO A 118 3.02 1.48 -18.96
CA PRO A 118 2.62 2.71 -19.66
C PRO A 118 1.98 3.78 -18.76
N THR A 119 1.19 3.39 -17.76
CA THR A 119 0.59 4.34 -16.81
C THR A 119 1.66 5.06 -16.00
N PHE A 120 2.63 4.31 -15.47
CA PHE A 120 3.77 4.90 -14.76
C PHE A 120 4.68 5.73 -15.67
N ALA A 121 4.88 5.28 -16.93
CA ALA A 121 5.63 6.05 -17.92
C ALA A 121 5.02 7.43 -18.15
N LYS A 122 3.69 7.50 -18.32
CA LYS A 122 2.98 8.76 -18.50
C LYS A 122 3.19 9.72 -17.33
N VAL A 123 3.14 9.25 -16.09
CA VAL A 123 3.37 10.07 -14.89
C VAL A 123 4.80 10.59 -14.85
N ILE A 124 5.78 9.73 -15.12
CA ILE A 124 7.20 10.14 -15.19
C ILE A 124 7.43 11.16 -16.29
N ASP A 125 6.93 10.90 -17.50
CA ASP A 125 7.08 11.78 -18.65
C ASP A 125 6.51 13.18 -18.38
N GLN A 126 5.38 13.26 -17.67
CA GLN A 126 4.78 14.50 -17.20
C GLN A 126 5.64 15.19 -16.14
N ALA A 127 6.22 14.45 -15.20
CA ALA A 127 7.06 15.00 -14.14
C ALA A 127 8.38 15.60 -14.66
N ILE A 128 8.91 15.08 -15.78
CA ILE A 128 10.18 15.52 -16.38
C ILE A 128 10.01 16.31 -17.68
N ASP A 129 8.77 16.57 -18.09
CA ASP A 129 8.37 17.30 -19.30
C ASP A 129 8.94 16.74 -20.62
N ARG A 130 9.11 15.42 -20.71
CA ARG A 130 9.52 14.72 -21.95
C ARG A 130 9.35 13.20 -21.84
N PRO A 131 9.14 12.48 -22.96
CA PRO A 131 9.15 11.02 -22.96
C PRO A 131 10.56 10.45 -22.77
N LEU A 132 10.69 9.43 -21.91
CA LEU A 132 11.92 8.63 -21.81
C LEU A 132 12.04 7.61 -22.96
N GLN A 133 13.28 7.30 -23.34
CA GLN A 133 13.60 6.25 -24.33
C GLN A 133 14.67 5.30 -23.74
N PRO A 134 14.32 4.06 -23.37
CA PRO A 134 12.98 3.46 -23.41
C PRO A 134 12.01 4.12 -22.40
N PRO A 135 10.68 3.95 -22.55
CA PRO A 135 9.70 4.43 -21.58
C PRO A 135 9.97 3.89 -20.17
N PHE A 136 9.65 4.68 -19.13
CA PHE A 136 9.83 4.23 -17.76
C PHE A 136 9.01 2.96 -17.48
N ASN A 137 9.66 1.97 -16.88
CA ASN A 137 9.01 0.73 -16.48
C ASN A 137 9.29 0.48 -15.00
N PRO A 138 8.27 0.54 -14.11
CA PRO A 138 8.46 0.36 -12.68
C PRO A 138 8.97 -1.05 -12.34
N TYR A 139 8.73 -2.05 -13.18
CA TYR A 139 9.06 -3.45 -12.92
C TYR A 139 10.47 -3.86 -13.38
N ALA A 140 11.23 -2.96 -14.01
CA ALA A 140 12.46 -3.30 -14.72
C ALA A 140 13.65 -3.67 -13.80
N ASN A 141 13.77 -3.00 -12.66
CA ASN A 141 14.86 -3.19 -11.69
C ASN A 141 14.52 -2.52 -10.34
N ASN A 142 15.38 -2.73 -9.33
CA ASN A 142 15.26 -2.11 -8.01
C ASN A 142 15.00 -0.60 -8.05
N VAL A 143 15.81 0.15 -8.81
CA VAL A 143 15.79 1.62 -8.81
C VAL A 143 14.49 2.12 -9.42
N SER A 144 14.07 1.57 -10.56
CA SER A 144 12.80 1.91 -11.19
C SER A 144 11.61 1.62 -10.28
N PHE A 145 11.64 0.49 -9.56
CA PHE A 145 10.56 0.14 -8.65
C PHE A 145 10.48 1.07 -7.45
N LEU A 146 11.63 1.43 -6.86
CA LEU A 146 11.67 2.34 -5.71
C LEU A 146 11.29 3.78 -6.09
N ILE A 147 11.64 4.23 -7.30
CA ILE A 147 11.14 5.51 -7.84
C ILE A 147 9.62 5.46 -7.96
N ALA A 148 9.06 4.40 -8.54
CA ALA A 148 7.63 4.23 -8.68
C ALA A 148 6.91 4.18 -7.32
N ALA A 149 7.48 3.46 -6.34
CA ALA A 149 6.98 3.43 -4.97
C ALA A 149 6.95 4.83 -4.32
N HIS A 150 7.96 5.65 -4.59
CA HIS A 150 8.01 7.03 -4.09
C HIS A 150 6.99 7.96 -4.76
N LEU A 151 6.52 7.66 -5.97
CA LEU A 151 5.54 8.48 -6.69
C LEU A 151 4.11 8.27 -6.22
N ILE A 152 3.77 7.07 -5.74
CA ILE A 152 2.40 6.70 -5.38
C ILE A 152 1.73 7.66 -4.38
N PRO A 153 2.40 8.19 -3.35
CA PRO A 153 1.79 9.17 -2.45
C PRO A 153 1.43 10.53 -3.07
N TYR A 154 1.87 10.82 -4.30
CA TYR A 154 1.67 12.12 -4.96
C TYR A 154 0.64 12.10 -6.10
N VAL A 155 -0.02 10.96 -6.34
CA VAL A 155 -1.06 10.80 -7.37
C VAL A 155 -2.47 10.81 -6.79
#